data_AF-A0A1A8IEV5-F1
#
_entry.id   AF-A0A1A8IEV5-F1
#
_cell.length_a   1.000
_cell.length_b   1.000
_cell.length_c   1.000
_cell.angle_alpha   90.00
_cell.angle_beta   90.00
_cell.angle_gamma   90.00
#
_symmetry.space_group_name_H-M   'P 1'
#
loop_
_entity.id
_entity.type
_entity.pdbx_description
1 polymer ?
#
loop_
_entity_poly.entity_id
_entity_poly.type
_entity_poly.pdbx_seq_one_letter_code
_entity_poly.pdbx_strand_id
1 'polypeptide(L)'
;PRFCSLPIPHRPWSHLSMDFITGLPPSNSFKVILTVVDRFSKMVHLVPLRKLPTASDMANILAQEVFRLHGLPQDIISNRGSQFVCRSWRTFCAHLGIQVSLSSGFHPQSDRQTERHNHKVETKLQLLCQNDARTLSQNL
;
A
#
# COMPACT_ATOMS: atom_id res chain seq x y z
N PRO A 1 13.69 -18.55 -14.34
CA PRO A 1 12.75 -17.67 -13.60
C PRO A 1 11.89 -16.86 -14.59
N ARG A 2 10.59 -17.17 -14.68
CA ARG A 2 9.68 -16.43 -15.58
C ARG A 2 9.45 -15.04 -14.99
N PHE A 3 9.95 -14.02 -15.70
CA PHE A 3 9.65 -12.63 -15.42
C PHE A 3 8.19 -12.37 -15.79
N CYS A 4 7.26 -12.58 -14.86
CA CYS A 4 5.86 -12.25 -15.10
C CYS A 4 5.70 -10.73 -15.11
N SER A 5 5.46 -10.17 -16.28
CA SER A 5 4.88 -8.83 -16.43
C SER A 5 3.60 -8.76 -15.62
N LEU A 6 3.47 -7.76 -14.76
CA LEU A 6 2.24 -7.51 -14.03
C LEU A 6 1.11 -7.18 -15.03
N PRO A 7 -0.13 -7.66 -14.78
CA PRO A 7 -1.25 -7.35 -15.65
C PRO A 7 -1.46 -5.83 -15.70
N ILE A 8 -1.72 -5.33 -16.92
CA ILE A 8 -2.03 -3.92 -17.14
C ILE A 8 -3.44 -3.67 -16.61
N PRO A 9 -3.63 -2.74 -15.67
CA PRO A 9 -4.96 -2.42 -15.16
C PRO A 9 -5.82 -1.78 -16.26
N HIS A 10 -7.09 -2.19 -16.36
CA HIS A 10 -8.05 -1.63 -17.33
C HIS A 10 -9.12 -0.74 -16.70
N ARG A 11 -9.27 -0.75 -15.37
CA ARG A 11 -10.20 0.11 -14.63
C ARG A 11 -9.50 0.70 -13.40
N PRO A 12 -9.86 1.93 -12.97
CA PRO A 12 -9.44 2.47 -11.69
C PRO A 12 -9.70 1.49 -10.55
N TRP A 13 -8.80 1.44 -9.58
CA TRP A 13 -8.94 0.67 -8.33
C TRP A 13 -9.03 -0.85 -8.49
N SER A 14 -8.80 -1.39 -9.69
CA SER A 14 -8.76 -2.85 -9.90
C SER A 14 -7.46 -3.48 -9.43
N HIS A 15 -6.35 -2.74 -9.49
CA HIS A 15 -5.03 -3.26 -9.23
C HIS A 15 -4.31 -2.31 -8.29
N LEU A 16 -4.05 -2.77 -7.08
CA LEU A 16 -3.47 -1.95 -6.03
C LEU A 16 -2.01 -2.34 -5.80
N SER A 17 -1.20 -1.35 -5.46
CA SER A 17 0.13 -1.53 -4.89
C SER A 17 0.11 -1.00 -3.45
N MET A 18 0.65 -1.76 -2.51
CA MET A 18 0.64 -1.42 -1.10
C MET A 18 2.03 -1.50 -0.47
N ASP A 19 2.37 -0.50 0.34
CA ASP A 19 3.62 -0.48 1.12
C ASP A 19 3.39 0.17 2.50
N PHE A 20 4.32 -0.05 3.43
CA PHE A 20 4.40 0.64 4.70
C PHE A 20 5.65 1.51 4.77
N ILE A 21 5.44 2.80 4.91
CA ILE A 21 6.50 3.71 5.34
C ILE A 21 6.62 3.59 6.85
N THR A 22 7.79 3.18 7.33
CA THR A 22 8.10 3.06 8.77
C THR A 22 9.29 3.96 9.12
N GLY A 23 9.58 4.12 10.42
CA GLY A 23 10.72 4.93 10.86
C GLY A 23 10.49 6.43 10.78
N LEU A 24 9.23 6.87 10.67
CA LEU A 24 8.88 8.28 10.72
C LEU A 24 9.03 8.83 12.14
N PRO A 25 9.49 10.08 12.32
CA PRO A 25 9.46 10.71 13.64
C PRO A 25 8.02 10.73 14.16
N PRO A 26 7.80 10.38 15.44
CA PRO A 26 6.45 10.23 15.97
C PRO A 26 5.73 11.57 15.94
N SER A 27 4.63 11.64 15.19
CA SER A 27 3.74 12.79 15.14
C SER A 27 2.35 12.35 15.59
N ASN A 28 1.84 12.92 16.68
CA ASN A 28 0.56 12.50 17.29
C ASN A 28 0.42 10.98 17.52
N SER A 29 1.52 10.30 17.87
CA SER A 29 1.62 8.84 18.08
C SER A 29 1.54 7.98 16.81
N PHE A 30 1.46 8.57 15.62
CA PHE A 30 1.60 7.86 14.34
C PHE A 30 3.07 7.65 14.02
N LYS A 31 3.41 6.42 13.64
CA LYS A 31 4.80 5.98 13.34
C LYS A 31 4.94 5.27 12.00
N VAL A 32 3.80 4.94 11.40
CA VAL A 32 3.69 4.15 10.19
C VAL A 32 2.69 4.83 9.27
N ILE A 33 2.94 4.85 7.98
CA ILE A 33 1.95 5.22 6.97
C ILE A 33 1.76 4.01 6.06
N LEU A 34 0.52 3.55 5.93
CA LEU A 34 0.16 2.61 4.87
C LEU A 34 -0.10 3.41 3.59
N THR A 35 0.64 3.10 2.54
CA THR A 35 0.42 3.64 1.20
C THR A 35 -0.41 2.62 0.40
N VAL A 36 -1.47 3.08 -0.23
CA VAL A 36 -2.27 2.27 -1.18
C VAL A 36 -2.36 3.04 -2.47
N VAL A 37 -1.81 2.48 -3.54
CA VAL A 37 -1.72 3.13 -4.84
C VAL A 37 -2.53 2.38 -5.86
N ASP A 38 -3.42 3.09 -6.54
CA ASP A 38 -4.08 2.58 -7.73
C ASP A 38 -3.09 2.55 -8.90
N ARG A 39 -2.76 1.36 -9.41
CA ARG A 39 -1.84 1.22 -10.54
C ARG A 39 -2.42 1.79 -11.83
N PHE A 40 -3.74 1.99 -11.95
CA PHE A 40 -4.35 2.61 -13.11
C PHE A 40 -4.18 4.14 -13.09
N SER A 41 -4.81 4.82 -12.13
CA SER A 41 -4.87 6.29 -12.07
C SER A 41 -3.64 6.94 -11.43
N LYS A 42 -2.80 6.15 -10.72
CA LYS A 42 -1.72 6.62 -9.85
C LYS A 42 -2.20 7.42 -8.63
N MET A 43 -3.51 7.38 -8.32
CA MET A 43 -4.03 7.95 -7.09
C MET A 43 -3.47 7.18 -5.88
N VAL A 44 -3.12 7.92 -4.82
CA VAL A 44 -2.52 7.40 -3.60
C VAL A 44 -3.44 7.68 -2.43
N HIS A 45 -3.71 6.65 -1.63
CA HIS A 45 -4.30 6.76 -0.29
C HIS A 45 -3.19 6.58 0.74
N LEU A 46 -3.13 7.51 1.68
CA LEU A 46 -2.16 7.53 2.75
C LEU A 46 -2.90 7.37 4.07
N VAL A 47 -2.74 6.23 4.72
CA VAL A 47 -3.43 5.92 5.97
C VAL A 47 -2.42 5.97 7.12
N PRO A 48 -2.50 6.96 8.03
CA PRO A 48 -1.59 7.05 9.16
C PRO A 48 -1.94 5.99 10.22
N LEU A 49 -0.93 5.25 10.66
CA LEU A 49 -1.04 4.15 11.63
C LEU A 49 -0.06 4.34 12.81
N ARG A 50 -0.52 3.99 14.01
CA ARG A 50 0.29 4.09 15.24
C ARG A 50 1.42 3.05 15.30
N LYS A 51 1.20 1.90 14.67
CA LYS A 51 2.12 0.77 14.59
C LYS A 51 1.82 -0.05 13.34
N LEU A 52 2.70 -1.00 13.01
CA LEU A 52 2.41 -1.97 11.98
C LEU A 52 1.18 -2.80 12.37
N PRO A 53 0.17 -2.87 11.49
CA PRO A 53 -1.09 -3.56 11.78
C PRO A 53 -0.92 -5.08 11.72
N THR A 54 -1.76 -5.81 12.46
CA THR A 54 -1.91 -7.25 12.25
C THR A 54 -2.64 -7.52 10.93
N ALA A 55 -2.62 -8.77 10.45
CA ALA A 55 -3.37 -9.15 9.25
C ALA A 55 -4.90 -8.90 9.39
N SER A 56 -5.45 -9.03 10.60
CA SER A 56 -6.87 -8.72 10.85
C SER A 56 -7.13 -7.22 10.83
N ASP A 57 -6.24 -6.43 11.44
CA ASP A 57 -6.34 -4.96 11.40
C ASP A 57 -6.25 -4.48 9.95
N MET A 58 -5.40 -5.10 9.13
CA MET A 58 -5.26 -4.76 7.71
C MET A 58 -6.54 -4.96 6.91
N ALA A 59 -7.25 -6.06 7.14
CA ALA A 59 -8.54 -6.30 6.51
C ALA A 59 -9.55 -5.18 6.85
N ASN A 60 -9.60 -4.78 8.12
CA ASN A 60 -10.49 -3.72 8.58
C ASN A 60 -10.12 -2.35 8.02
N ILE A 61 -8.83 -2.00 8.06
CA ILE A 61 -8.31 -0.73 7.53
C ILE A 61 -8.64 -0.62 6.04
N LEU A 62 -8.37 -1.65 5.25
CA LEU A 62 -8.65 -1.61 3.82
C LEU A 62 -10.16 -1.57 3.52
N ALA A 63 -10.97 -2.29 4.28
CA ALA A 63 -12.41 -2.22 4.13
C ALA A 63 -12.94 -0.81 4.35
N GLN A 64 -12.47 -0.11 5.39
CA GLN A 64 -12.93 1.22 5.78
C GLN A 64 -12.36 2.33 4.90
N GLU A 65 -11.06 2.30 4.63
CA GLU A 65 -10.35 3.41 4.00
C GLU A 65 -10.32 3.29 2.47
N VAL A 66 -10.40 2.08 1.92
CA VAL A 66 -10.23 1.86 0.47
C VAL A 66 -11.47 1.23 -0.16
N PHE A 67 -11.87 0.04 0.29
CA PHE A 67 -12.92 -0.74 -0.39
C PHE A 67 -14.29 -0.10 -0.29
N ARG A 68 -14.60 0.56 0.84
CA ARG A 68 -15.83 1.34 1.00
C ARG A 68 -15.97 2.45 -0.05
N LEU A 69 -14.85 3.07 -0.45
CA LEU A 69 -14.86 4.21 -1.37
C LEU A 69 -14.82 3.77 -2.83
N HIS A 70 -14.05 2.73 -3.15
CA HIS A 70 -13.72 2.37 -4.54
C HIS A 70 -14.19 0.97 -4.97
N GLY A 71 -14.74 0.20 -4.03
CA GLY A 71 -15.10 -1.21 -4.23
C GLY A 71 -13.91 -2.16 -4.06
N LEU A 72 -14.17 -3.44 -4.34
CA LEU A 72 -13.17 -4.49 -4.20
C LEU A 72 -12.20 -4.49 -5.40
N PRO A 73 -10.87 -4.56 -5.14
CA PRO A 73 -9.88 -4.75 -6.18
C PRO A 73 -9.94 -6.17 -6.75
N GLN A 74 -9.30 -6.37 -7.90
CA GLN A 74 -9.04 -7.69 -8.46
C GLN A 74 -7.69 -8.23 -8.00
N ASP A 75 -6.69 -7.35 -7.87
CA ASP A 75 -5.31 -7.71 -7.55
C ASP A 75 -4.72 -6.71 -6.55
N ILE A 76 -3.98 -7.24 -5.58
CA ILE A 76 -3.19 -6.47 -4.62
C ILE A 76 -1.75 -6.97 -4.68
N ILE A 77 -0.83 -6.05 -4.94
CA ILE A 77 0.61 -6.29 -4.84
C ILE A 77 1.13 -5.59 -3.61
N SER A 78 1.85 -6.31 -2.78
CA SER A 78 2.49 -5.74 -1.60
C SER A 78 3.94 -6.18 -1.48
N ASN A 79 4.74 -5.41 -0.74
CA ASN A 79 6.06 -5.88 -0.35
C ASN A 79 5.97 -7.06 0.64
N ARG A 80 7.12 -7.65 1.00
CA ARG A 80 7.21 -8.87 1.82
C ARG A 80 7.04 -8.63 3.33
N GLY A 81 6.25 -7.62 3.74
CA GLY A 81 5.89 -7.44 5.15
C GLY A 81 5.16 -8.65 5.73
N SER A 82 5.44 -9.02 6.99
CA SER A 82 4.84 -10.20 7.66
C SER A 82 3.31 -10.18 7.66
N GLN A 83 2.72 -8.99 7.77
CA GLN A 83 1.31 -8.69 7.68
C GLN A 83 0.68 -9.08 6.33
N PHE A 84 1.43 -9.01 5.23
CA PHE A 84 0.98 -9.39 3.90
C PHE A 84 1.29 -10.86 3.55
N VAL A 85 2.24 -11.46 4.25
CA VAL A 85 2.62 -12.87 4.07
C VAL A 85 1.71 -13.79 4.89
N CYS A 86 1.09 -13.28 5.96
CA CYS A 86 0.30 -14.07 6.90
C CYS A 86 -0.87 -14.83 6.23
N ARG A 87 -1.13 -16.04 6.73
CA ARG A 87 -2.21 -16.91 6.21
C ARG A 87 -3.58 -16.25 6.30
N SER A 88 -3.87 -15.55 7.40
CA SER A 88 -5.16 -14.88 7.59
C SER A 88 -5.43 -13.80 6.54
N TRP A 89 -4.41 -13.03 6.16
CA TRP A 89 -4.50 -12.05 5.07
C TRP A 89 -4.83 -12.71 3.73
N ARG A 90 -4.11 -13.77 3.37
CA ARG A 90 -4.39 -14.54 2.15
C ARG A 90 -5.78 -15.15 2.15
N THR A 91 -6.20 -15.71 3.28
CA THR A 91 -7.55 -16.26 3.46
C THR A 91 -8.61 -15.18 3.27
N PHE A 92 -8.45 -14.01 3.88
CA PHE A 92 -9.36 -12.87 3.72
C PHE A 92 -9.51 -12.47 2.25
N CYS A 93 -8.40 -12.25 1.55
CA CYS A 93 -8.42 -11.90 0.14
C CYS A 93 -9.04 -13.00 -0.74
N ALA A 94 -8.75 -14.28 -0.47
CA ALA A 94 -9.34 -15.39 -1.19
C ALA A 94 -10.88 -15.44 -1.04
N HIS A 95 -11.41 -15.19 0.16
CA HIS A 95 -12.86 -15.12 0.38
C HIS A 95 -13.53 -13.98 -0.40
N LEU A 96 -12.79 -12.89 -0.65
CA LEU A 96 -13.27 -11.74 -1.42
C LEU A 96 -12.98 -11.86 -2.93
N GLY A 97 -12.38 -12.96 -3.37
CA GLY A 97 -11.97 -13.15 -4.77
C GLY A 97 -10.81 -12.23 -5.21
N ILE A 98 -10.05 -11.69 -4.26
CA ILE A 98 -8.92 -10.79 -4.51
C ILE A 98 -7.65 -11.62 -4.69
N GLN A 99 -6.94 -11.42 -5.79
CA GLN A 99 -5.62 -12.00 -6.01
C GLN A 99 -4.58 -11.20 -5.22
N VAL A 100 -3.65 -11.89 -4.56
CA VAL A 100 -2.57 -11.26 -3.79
C VAL A 100 -1.24 -11.77 -4.29
N SER A 101 -0.38 -10.84 -4.69
CA SER A 101 0.98 -11.12 -5.13
C SER A 101 1.98 -10.38 -4.23
N LEU A 102 3.06 -11.05 -3.86
CA LEU A 102 4.17 -10.40 -3.16
C LEU A 102 5.19 -9.92 -4.19
N SER A 103 5.57 -8.64 -4.14
CA SER A 103 6.68 -8.17 -4.95
C SER A 103 7.98 -8.87 -4.51
N SER A 104 8.66 -9.52 -5.46
CA SER A 104 10.10 -9.68 -5.35
C SER A 104 10.73 -8.34 -5.67
N GLY A 105 11.78 -7.91 -4.96
CA GLY A 105 12.45 -6.61 -5.17
C GLY A 105 13.07 -6.36 -6.56
N PHE A 106 12.64 -7.12 -7.57
CA PHE A 106 12.89 -6.93 -8.99
C PHE A 106 11.55 -7.01 -9.74
N HIS A 107 10.98 -5.85 -10.08
CA HIS A 107 9.82 -5.77 -10.97
C HIS A 107 10.23 -5.50 -12.43
N PRO A 108 9.56 -6.14 -13.41
CA PRO A 108 9.72 -5.84 -14.82
C PRO A 108 9.18 -4.45 -15.20
N GLN A 109 9.63 -3.99 -16.36
CA GLN A 109 9.67 -2.61 -16.85
C GLN A 109 8.34 -1.83 -16.85
N SER A 110 7.17 -2.51 -16.86
CA SER A 110 5.85 -1.87 -16.94
C SER A 110 5.40 -1.19 -15.64
N ASP A 111 5.90 -1.63 -14.47
CA ASP A 111 5.54 -1.01 -13.19
C ASP A 111 6.57 0.00 -12.68
N ARG A 112 7.72 0.13 -13.36
CA ARG A 112 8.79 1.06 -12.97
C ARG A 112 8.33 2.51 -12.86
N GLN A 113 7.34 2.93 -13.66
CA GLN A 113 6.82 4.29 -13.57
C GLN A 113 5.97 4.48 -12.30
N THR A 114 5.08 3.52 -12.00
CA THR A 114 4.32 3.50 -10.73
C THR A 114 5.28 3.47 -9.55
N GLU A 115 6.27 2.57 -9.58
CA GLU A 115 7.28 2.45 -8.52
C GLU A 115 8.06 3.76 -8.32
N ARG A 116 8.48 4.41 -9.41
CA ARG A 116 9.17 5.72 -9.30
C ARG A 116 8.27 6.80 -8.74
N HIS A 117 6.98 6.81 -9.08
CA HIS A 117 6.04 7.78 -8.50
C HIS A 117 5.79 7.48 -7.02
N ASN A 118 5.55 6.22 -6.66
CA ASN A 118 5.35 5.79 -5.28
C ASN A 118 6.57 6.11 -4.44
N HIS A 119 7.77 5.78 -4.91
CA HIS A 119 9.01 6.07 -4.22
C HIS A 119 9.24 7.59 -4.05
N LYS A 120 8.86 8.41 -5.03
CA LYS A 120 8.90 9.88 -4.89
C LYS A 120 7.93 10.38 -3.83
N VAL A 121 6.72 9.83 -3.76
CA VAL A 121 5.74 10.17 -2.73
C VAL A 121 6.25 9.76 -1.36
N GLU A 122 6.75 8.54 -1.21
CA GLU A 122 7.36 8.03 0.03
C GLU A 122 8.54 8.89 0.49
N THR A 123 9.48 9.20 -0.42
CA THR A 123 10.64 10.04 -0.14
C THR A 123 10.21 11.44 0.30
N LYS A 124 9.22 12.03 -0.38
CA LYS A 124 8.71 13.35 -0.03
C LYS A 124 8.02 13.34 1.33
N LEU A 125 7.23 12.30 1.63
CA LEU A 125 6.60 12.14 2.94
C LEU A 125 7.65 11.99 4.04
N GLN A 126 8.68 11.16 3.83
CA GLN A 126 9.78 11.01 4.79
C GLN A 126 10.51 12.33 5.05
N LEU A 127 10.83 13.10 4.00
CA LEU A 127 11.47 14.42 4.14
C LEU A 127 10.58 15.43 4.87
N LEU A 128 9.29 15.49 4.54
CA LEU A 128 8.33 16.36 5.24
C LEU A 128 8.22 16.01 6.71
N CYS A 129 8.15 14.71 7.04
CA CYS A 129 8.09 14.25 8.43
C CYS A 129 9.35 14.57 9.22
N GLN A 130 10.53 14.46 8.59
CA GLN A 130 11.82 14.78 9.22
C GLN A 130 11.96 16.28 9.51
N ASN A 131 11.45 17.13 8.62
CA ASN A 131 11.53 18.58 8.77
C ASN A 131 10.47 19.15 9.72
N ASP A 132 9.30 18.51 9.83
CA ASP A 132 8.18 18.96 10.67
C ASP A 132 7.58 17.79 11.48
N ALA A 133 8.18 17.49 12.64
CA ALA A 133 7.74 16.42 13.54
C ALA A 133 6.28 16.56 14.07
N ARG A 134 5.59 17.67 13.79
CA ARG A 134 4.25 17.99 14.32
C ARG A 134 3.10 17.78 13.32
N THR A 135 3.36 17.49 12.05
CA THR A 135 2.40 17.83 10.97
C THR A 135 1.95 16.63 10.10
N LEU A 136 1.94 15.41 10.65
CA LEU A 136 1.38 14.25 9.91
C LEU A 136 -0.14 14.32 9.77
N SER A 137 -0.85 14.81 10.80
CA SER A 137 -2.32 14.82 10.80
C SER A 137 -2.95 16.02 10.08
N GLN A 138 -2.15 16.99 9.62
CA GLN A 138 -2.65 18.21 8.97
C GLN A 138 -2.44 18.23 7.45
N ASN A 139 -1.62 17.31 6.92
CA ASN A 139 -1.25 17.26 5.49
C ASN A 139 -1.67 15.94 4.79
N LEU A 140 -2.42 15.09 5.49
CA LEU A 140 -3.07 13.87 4.97
C LEU A 140 -4.57 14.13 4.84
#